data_AF-A0A535BK58-F1
#
_entry.id   AF-A0A535BK58-F1
#
_cell.length_a   1.000
_cell.length_b   1.000
_cell.length_c   1.000
_cell.angle_alpha   90.00
_cell.angle_beta   90.00
_cell.angle_gamma   90.00
#
_symmetry.space_group_name_H-M   'P 1'
#
loop_
_entity.id
_entity.type
_entity.pdbx_description
1 polymer ?
#
loop_
_entity_poly.entity_id
_entity_poly.type
_entity_poly.pdbx_seq_one_letter_code
_entity_poly.pdbx_strand_id
1 'polypeptide(L)'
;MTKPEVVCCRARGEQLEGDIGPDHVKIRNIHNHYLQDREEQKGETFTGMGKHFLIHDSCATESMGTIVDRSKEHLGTSDIAVIAIRKFLLQCVKALDRGQEPPHIIRTSEQNDLRHVACVVTKTDAGMDPKQYLEKLLIEQKSATAGA
;
A
#
# COMPACT_ATOMS: atom_id res chain seq x y z
N MET A 1 6.42 -35.94 -0.13
CA MET A 1 6.24 -34.86 0.87
C MET A 1 6.39 -33.54 0.15
N THR A 2 5.28 -32.97 -0.31
CA THR A 2 5.21 -31.65 -0.93
C THR A 2 5.48 -30.59 0.14
N LYS A 3 6.50 -29.76 -0.09
CA LYS A 3 6.85 -28.64 0.81
C LYS A 3 5.65 -27.70 0.94
N PRO A 4 5.40 -27.11 2.12
CA PRO A 4 4.35 -26.13 2.28
C PRO A 4 4.69 -24.89 1.44
N GLU A 5 3.84 -24.57 0.46
CA GLU A 5 3.84 -23.26 -0.17
C GLU A 5 3.53 -22.23 0.91
N VAL A 6 4.51 -21.38 1.24
CA VAL A 6 4.25 -20.16 2.00
C VAL A 6 3.54 -19.21 1.04
N VAL A 7 2.20 -19.25 1.07
CA VAL A 7 1.34 -18.36 0.29
C VAL A 7 1.31 -17.00 0.97
N CYS A 8 2.30 -16.16 0.69
CA CYS A 8 2.23 -14.73 0.96
C CYS A 8 1.67 -14.06 -0.31
N CYS A 9 0.42 -13.58 -0.21
CA CYS A 9 -0.28 -12.81 -1.25
C CYS A 9 -0.63 -13.57 -2.54
N ARG A 10 -1.69 -14.39 -2.50
CA ARG A 10 -2.42 -14.77 -3.72
C ARG A 10 -3.28 -13.58 -4.15
N ALA A 11 -2.66 -12.52 -4.68
CA ALA A 11 -3.37 -11.46 -5.41
C ALA A 11 -3.86 -12.05 -6.74
N ARG A 12 -4.94 -12.83 -6.70
CA ARG A 12 -5.70 -13.13 -7.92
C ARG A 12 -6.33 -11.81 -8.35
N GLY A 13 -6.27 -11.46 -9.64
CA GLY A 13 -6.91 -10.24 -10.18
C GLY A 13 -8.38 -10.08 -9.76
N GLU A 14 -9.03 -11.19 -9.43
CA GLU A 14 -10.36 -11.31 -8.82
C GLU A 14 -10.56 -10.48 -7.52
N GLN A 15 -9.51 -10.09 -6.80
CA GLN A 15 -9.65 -9.32 -5.56
C GLN A 15 -9.95 -7.83 -5.77
N LEU A 16 -9.78 -7.31 -7.00
CA LEU A 16 -9.92 -5.89 -7.33
C LEU A 16 -11.22 -5.56 -8.06
N GLU A 17 -11.94 -6.57 -8.56
CA GLU A 17 -13.09 -6.37 -9.43
C GLU A 17 -14.38 -6.09 -8.63
N GLY A 18 -15.06 -5.00 -8.96
CA GLY A 18 -16.45 -4.76 -8.55
C GLY A 18 -16.67 -3.93 -7.28
N ASP A 19 -15.63 -3.40 -6.62
CA ASP A 19 -15.80 -2.57 -5.42
C ASP A 19 -15.99 -1.06 -5.72
N ILE A 20 -15.81 -0.63 -6.97
CA ILE A 20 -16.02 0.76 -7.42
C ILE A 20 -17.25 0.83 -8.34
N GLY A 21 -18.21 1.68 -7.99
CA GLY A 21 -19.43 1.91 -8.75
C GLY A 21 -19.24 2.81 -9.98
N PRO A 22 -20.29 2.99 -10.80
CA PRO A 22 -20.24 3.78 -12.04
C PRO A 22 -19.87 5.26 -11.81
N ASP A 23 -20.17 5.80 -10.63
CA ASP A 23 -19.83 7.17 -10.23
C ASP A 23 -18.40 7.31 -9.69
N HIS A 24 -17.56 6.27 -9.83
CA HIS A 24 -16.20 6.21 -9.27
C HIS A 24 -16.15 6.29 -7.74
N VAL A 25 -17.27 5.96 -7.08
CA VAL A 25 -17.39 5.86 -5.62
C VAL A 25 -17.37 4.40 -5.22
N LYS A 26 -16.78 4.09 -4.06
CA LYS A 26 -16.79 2.72 -3.51
C LYS A 26 -18.23 2.26 -3.24
N ILE A 27 -18.56 1.05 -3.68
CA ILE A 27 -19.89 0.46 -3.43
C ILE A 27 -20.11 0.27 -1.93
N ARG A 28 -19.10 -0.22 -1.21
CA ARG A 28 -19.08 -0.35 0.25
C ARG A 28 -18.28 0.82 0.84
N ASN A 29 -18.91 1.65 1.66
CA ASN A 29 -18.32 2.87 2.22
C ASN A 29 -18.92 3.22 3.57
N ILE A 30 -18.36 4.26 4.23
CA ILE A 30 -18.86 4.71 5.53
C ILE A 30 -20.36 5.07 5.56
N HIS A 31 -20.94 5.55 4.46
CA HIS A 31 -22.34 5.99 4.39
C HIS A 31 -23.35 4.84 4.37
N ASN A 32 -22.91 3.62 4.02
CA ASN A 32 -23.74 2.42 4.04
C ASN A 32 -23.21 1.34 4.99
N HIS A 33 -22.40 1.74 5.97
CA HIS A 33 -21.77 0.84 6.93
C HIS A 33 -21.05 -0.33 6.25
N TYR A 34 -20.43 -0.06 5.10
CA TYR A 34 -19.70 -1.02 4.27
C TYR A 34 -20.53 -2.24 3.85
N LEU A 35 -21.86 -2.15 3.87
CA LEU A 35 -22.80 -3.25 3.61
C LEU A 35 -22.48 -4.50 4.45
N GLN A 36 -22.14 -4.29 5.72
CA GLN A 36 -21.76 -5.36 6.64
C GLN A 36 -22.88 -6.40 6.83
N ASP A 37 -22.58 -7.67 6.54
CA ASP A 37 -23.47 -8.82 6.71
C ASP A 37 -23.20 -9.51 8.07
N ARG A 38 -24.24 -9.56 8.92
CA ARG A 38 -24.15 -10.16 10.27
C ARG A 38 -24.21 -11.67 10.28
N GLU A 39 -24.82 -12.30 9.28
CA GLU A 39 -24.82 -13.75 9.16
C GLU A 39 -23.45 -14.22 8.64
N GLU A 40 -22.88 -13.52 7.66
CA GLU A 40 -21.50 -13.75 7.23
C GLU A 40 -20.53 -13.57 8.41
N GLN A 41 -20.74 -12.54 9.24
CA GLN A 41 -19.88 -12.25 10.38
C GLN A 41 -19.77 -13.41 11.38
N LYS A 42 -20.85 -14.18 11.55
CA LYS A 42 -20.92 -15.28 12.51
C LYS A 42 -20.17 -16.54 12.05
N GLY A 43 -20.07 -16.76 10.75
CA GLY A 43 -19.66 -18.06 10.20
C GLY A 43 -18.55 -18.03 9.16
N GLU A 44 -18.31 -16.91 8.48
CA GLU A 44 -17.41 -16.86 7.32
C GLU A 44 -16.28 -15.85 7.45
N THR A 45 -16.57 -14.58 7.72
CA THR A 45 -15.55 -13.53 7.83
C THR A 45 -15.70 -12.78 9.13
N PHE A 46 -14.58 -12.36 9.75
CA PHE A 46 -14.62 -11.74 11.08
C PHE A 46 -15.40 -10.40 11.10
N THR A 47 -15.35 -9.66 10.01
CA THR A 47 -15.96 -8.33 9.90
C THR A 47 -17.28 -8.33 9.14
N GLY A 48 -17.68 -9.42 8.48
CA GLY A 48 -18.88 -9.44 7.64
C GLY A 48 -18.81 -8.49 6.43
N MET A 49 -17.61 -8.16 5.96
CA MET A 49 -17.39 -7.23 4.83
C MET A 49 -16.85 -7.97 3.59
N GLY A 50 -17.04 -9.28 3.49
CA GLY A 50 -16.43 -10.10 2.46
C GLY A 50 -14.95 -10.40 2.69
N LYS A 51 -14.39 -11.18 1.76
CA LYS A 51 -13.02 -11.73 1.82
C LYS A 51 -11.97 -10.82 1.15
N HIS A 52 -12.42 -9.72 0.53
CA HIS A 52 -11.55 -8.74 -0.11
C HIS A 52 -10.88 -7.89 0.96
N PHE A 53 -9.57 -7.66 0.91
CA PHE A 53 -8.87 -6.93 1.97
C PHE A 53 -9.02 -5.41 1.83
N LEU A 54 -9.15 -4.88 0.61
CA LEU A 54 -9.21 -3.44 0.35
C LEU A 54 -10.37 -2.73 1.06
N ILE A 55 -11.49 -3.43 1.23
CA ILE A 55 -12.64 -2.89 1.96
C ILE A 55 -12.37 -2.79 3.46
N HIS A 56 -11.55 -3.70 4.02
CA HIS A 56 -11.18 -3.67 5.44
C HIS A 56 -10.25 -2.49 5.71
N ASP A 57 -9.27 -2.27 4.83
CA ASP A 57 -8.37 -1.11 4.91
C ASP A 57 -9.12 0.22 4.70
N SER A 58 -10.07 0.23 3.77
CA SER A 58 -10.95 1.39 3.55
C SER A 58 -11.77 1.69 4.79
N CYS A 59 -12.36 0.67 5.41
CA CYS A 59 -13.14 0.81 6.64
C CYS A 59 -12.30 1.35 7.80
N ALA A 60 -11.10 0.78 8.02
CA ALA A 60 -10.18 1.26 9.03
C ALA A 60 -9.75 2.72 8.79
N THR A 61 -9.55 3.11 7.53
CA THR A 61 -9.12 4.46 7.17
C THR A 61 -10.25 5.49 7.28
N GLU A 62 -11.40 5.20 6.71
CA GLU A 62 -12.56 6.11 6.67
C GLU A 62 -13.20 6.29 8.05
N SER A 63 -13.22 5.25 8.89
CA SER A 63 -13.81 5.31 10.23
C SER A 63 -13.11 6.27 11.19
N MET A 64 -11.86 6.65 10.93
CA MET A 64 -11.18 7.67 11.72
C MET A 64 -11.75 9.09 11.49
N GLY A 65 -12.52 9.29 10.42
CA GLY A 65 -13.06 10.58 10.00
C GLY A 65 -12.21 11.28 8.94
N THR A 66 -12.78 12.30 8.30
CA THR A 66 -12.17 13.02 7.17
C THR A 66 -10.83 13.66 7.53
N ILE A 67 -10.75 14.29 8.71
CA ILE A 67 -9.52 14.84 9.28
C ILE A 67 -9.49 14.44 10.75
N VAL A 68 -8.47 13.67 11.12
CA VAL A 68 -8.33 13.12 12.47
C VAL A 68 -7.49 14.07 13.32
N ASP A 69 -8.02 14.49 14.47
CA ASP A 69 -7.24 15.21 15.48
C ASP A 69 -6.25 14.24 16.17
N ARG A 70 -4.97 14.35 15.80
CA ARG A 70 -3.90 13.50 16.34
C ARG A 70 -3.29 14.02 17.64
N SER A 71 -3.75 15.15 18.19
CA SER A 71 -3.22 15.71 19.45
C SER A 71 -3.44 14.81 20.67
N LYS A 72 -4.43 13.91 20.58
CA LYS A 72 -4.83 12.97 21.65
C LYS A 72 -4.44 11.52 21.35
N GLU A 73 -3.75 11.27 20.25
CA GLU A 73 -3.40 9.92 19.82
C GLU A 73 -2.25 9.37 20.67
N HIS A 74 -2.41 8.13 21.15
CA HIS A 74 -1.40 7.43 21.94
C HIS A 74 -0.82 6.28 21.09
N LEU A 75 0.37 6.50 20.54
CA LEU A 75 1.06 5.52 19.70
C LEU A 75 1.79 4.47 20.54
N GLY A 76 1.68 3.22 20.12
CA GLY A 76 2.36 2.08 20.74
C GLY A 76 3.74 1.81 20.13
N THR A 77 4.39 0.76 20.63
CA THR A 77 5.71 0.31 20.13
C THR A 77 5.64 -0.25 18.71
N SER A 78 4.49 -0.76 18.26
CA SER A 78 4.27 -1.22 16.89
C SER A 78 4.27 -0.08 15.86
N ASP A 79 4.04 1.16 16.30
CA ASP A 79 3.82 2.31 15.42
C ASP A 79 5.12 3.03 15.03
N ILE A 80 6.27 2.38 15.17
CA ILE A 80 7.59 2.98 14.87
C ILE A 80 7.64 3.57 13.45
N ALA A 81 7.11 2.85 12.46
CA ALA A 81 7.08 3.33 11.08
C ALA A 81 6.21 4.60 10.94
N VAL A 82 5.04 4.62 11.57
CA VAL A 82 4.14 5.78 11.58
C VAL A 82 4.81 6.98 12.24
N ILE A 83 5.48 6.77 13.37
CA ILE A 83 6.24 7.80 14.08
C ILE A 83 7.35 8.36 13.18
N ALA A 84 8.14 7.48 12.54
CA ALA A 84 9.26 7.86 11.69
C ALA A 84 8.79 8.70 10.50
N ILE A 85 7.77 8.23 9.77
CA ILE A 85 7.22 8.93 8.60
C ILE A 85 6.65 10.30 9.00
N ARG A 86 5.89 10.38 10.10
CA ARG A 86 5.32 11.66 10.54
C ARG A 86 6.39 12.66 10.98
N LYS A 87 7.42 12.22 11.69
CA LYS A 87 8.56 13.08 12.05
C LYS A 87 9.25 13.61 10.79
N PHE A 88 9.49 12.76 9.82
CA PHE A 88 10.08 13.13 8.54
C PHE A 88 9.24 14.17 7.78
N LEU A 89 7.93 13.93 7.62
CA LEU A 89 7.03 14.87 6.93
C LEU A 89 6.98 16.23 7.63
N LEU A 90 6.87 16.25 8.97
CA LEU A 90 6.87 17.51 9.73
C LEU A 90 8.19 18.28 9.61
N GLN A 91 9.33 17.56 9.53
CA GLN A 91 10.63 18.19 9.28
C GLN A 91 10.69 18.79 7.87
N CYS A 92 10.18 18.09 6.87
CA CYS A 92 10.12 18.58 5.48
C CYS A 92 9.27 19.86 5.38
N VAL A 93 8.10 19.89 6.01
CA VAL A 93 7.23 21.09 6.03
C VAL A 93 7.96 22.27 6.68
N LYS A 94 8.58 22.07 7.86
CA LYS A 94 9.35 23.12 8.52
C LYS A 94 10.55 23.61 7.71
N ALA A 95 11.19 22.72 6.94
CA ALA A 95 12.30 23.08 6.06
C ALA A 95 11.80 23.94 4.90
N LEU A 96 10.68 23.55 4.30
CA LEU A 96 10.01 24.33 3.25
C LEU A 96 9.63 25.74 3.72
N ASP A 97 9.10 25.89 4.95
CA ASP A 97 8.79 27.20 5.52
C ASP A 97 10.02 28.13 5.66
N ARG A 98 11.23 27.55 5.73
CA ARG A 98 12.50 28.29 5.76
C ARG A 98 13.10 28.51 4.37
N GLY A 99 12.37 28.19 3.31
CA GLY A 99 12.83 28.27 1.93
C GLY A 99 13.80 27.15 1.53
N GLN A 100 13.86 26.05 2.29
CA GLN A 100 14.65 24.87 1.93
C GLN A 100 13.81 23.91 1.09
N GLU A 101 14.42 23.30 0.09
CA GLU A 101 13.74 22.31 -0.73
C GLU A 101 13.56 20.98 0.01
N PRO A 102 12.37 20.36 -0.02
CA PRO A 102 12.17 19.03 0.53
C PRO A 102 12.97 17.97 -0.25
N PRO A 103 13.28 16.83 0.39
CA PRO A 103 13.97 15.73 -0.28
C PRO A 103 13.11 15.11 -1.40
N HIS A 104 13.77 14.43 -2.34
CA HIS A 104 13.15 13.67 -3.44
C HIS A 104 12.28 14.48 -4.41
N ILE A 105 12.58 15.76 -4.62
CA ILE A 105 11.97 16.52 -5.73
C ILE A 105 12.57 16.06 -7.06
N ILE A 106 11.70 15.63 -7.98
CA ILE A 106 12.06 15.24 -9.34
C ILE A 106 11.69 16.39 -10.28
N ARG A 107 12.68 17.00 -10.94
CA ARG A 107 12.48 18.11 -11.89
C ARG A 107 12.88 17.77 -13.31
N THR A 108 13.75 16.78 -13.47
CA THR A 108 14.22 16.32 -14.78
C THR A 108 13.92 14.84 -14.98
N SER A 109 13.88 14.42 -16.23
CA SER A 109 13.64 13.02 -16.59
C SER A 109 14.73 12.10 -16.05
N GLU A 110 15.98 12.58 -15.98
CA GLU A 110 17.13 11.81 -15.47
C GLU A 110 17.03 11.57 -13.96
N GLN A 111 16.36 12.46 -13.22
CA GLN A 111 16.11 12.31 -11.79
C GLN A 111 14.95 11.34 -11.49
N ASN A 112 14.14 10.99 -12.50
CA ASN A 112 12.97 10.13 -12.35
C ASN A 112 13.33 8.63 -12.27
N ASP A 113 14.35 8.29 -11.47
CA ASP A 113 14.79 6.92 -11.24
C ASP A 113 14.31 6.40 -9.88
N LEU A 114 13.08 5.88 -9.87
CA LEU A 114 12.39 5.38 -8.67
C LEU A 114 12.54 3.86 -8.47
N ARG A 115 13.45 3.21 -9.20
CA ARG A 115 13.65 1.76 -9.11
C ARG A 115 14.05 1.27 -7.72
N HIS A 116 14.66 2.14 -6.92
CA HIS A 116 15.01 1.88 -5.52
C HIS A 116 13.80 1.71 -4.58
N VAL A 117 12.59 2.14 -5.01
CA VAL A 117 11.33 1.94 -4.29
C VAL A 117 10.33 1.07 -5.07
N ALA A 118 10.76 0.42 -6.15
CA ALA A 118 9.89 -0.39 -6.98
C ALA A 118 9.39 -1.65 -6.24
N CYS A 119 8.10 -1.95 -6.39
CA CYS A 119 7.52 -3.23 -5.99
C CYS A 119 7.35 -4.11 -7.24
N VAL A 120 8.02 -5.26 -7.25
CA VAL A 120 7.97 -6.22 -8.36
C VAL A 120 7.26 -7.48 -7.89
N VAL A 121 6.14 -7.80 -8.54
CA VAL A 121 5.40 -9.04 -8.31
C VAL A 121 5.62 -9.96 -9.49
N THR A 122 6.33 -11.07 -9.26
CA THR A 122 6.70 -12.03 -10.30
C THR A 122 6.81 -13.43 -9.73
N LYS A 123 6.67 -14.45 -10.58
CA LYS A 123 6.91 -15.85 -10.21
C LYS A 123 8.37 -16.17 -10.50
N THR A 124 9.08 -16.65 -9.49
CA THR A 124 10.48 -17.08 -9.61
C THR A 124 10.60 -18.56 -9.29
N ASP A 125 11.65 -19.20 -9.80
CA ASP A 125 11.96 -20.58 -9.44
C ASP A 125 12.30 -20.69 -7.95
N ALA A 126 11.93 -21.81 -7.33
CA ALA A 126 12.08 -22.01 -5.89
C ALA A 126 13.55 -21.99 -5.39
N GLY A 127 14.53 -22.21 -6.29
CA GLY A 127 15.96 -22.18 -5.98
C GLY A 127 16.65 -20.84 -6.28
N MET A 128 15.92 -19.87 -6.81
CA MET A 128 16.48 -18.59 -7.22
C MET A 128 16.50 -17.61 -6.05
N ASP A 129 17.62 -16.91 -5.84
CA ASP A 129 17.70 -15.84 -4.85
C ASP A 129 16.90 -14.61 -5.33
N PRO A 130 15.85 -14.18 -4.59
CA PRO A 130 15.01 -13.05 -5.01
C PRO A 130 15.78 -11.74 -5.18
N LYS A 131 16.87 -11.53 -4.42
CA LYS A 131 17.67 -10.30 -4.52
C LYS A 131 18.43 -10.23 -5.83
N GLN A 132 19.15 -11.29 -6.19
CA GLN A 132 19.87 -11.39 -7.46
C GLN A 132 18.91 -11.26 -8.66
N TYR A 133 17.73 -11.87 -8.56
CA TYR A 133 16.71 -11.75 -9.59
C TYR A 133 16.19 -10.31 -9.75
N LEU A 134 15.90 -9.64 -8.63
CA LEU A 134 15.47 -8.25 -8.64
C LEU A 134 16.56 -7.32 -9.19
N GLU A 135 17.82 -7.50 -8.79
CA GLU A 135 18.96 -6.72 -9.31
C GLU A 135 19.06 -6.84 -10.83
N LYS A 136 18.97 -8.06 -11.36
CA LYS A 136 18.97 -8.30 -12.80
C LYS A 136 17.82 -7.57 -13.50
N LEU A 137 16.60 -7.70 -12.99
CA LEU A 137 15.43 -7.02 -13.57
C LEU A 137 15.59 -5.49 -13.55
N LEU A 138 16.06 -4.92 -12.46
CA LEU A 138 16.24 -3.48 -12.34
C LEU A 138 17.33 -2.97 -13.29
N ILE A 139 18.38 -3.76 -13.55
CA ILE A 139 19.41 -3.45 -14.56
C ILE A 139 18.82 -3.46 -15.97
N GLU A 140 18.08 -4.50 -16.33
CA GLU A 140 17.43 -4.63 -17.65
C GLU A 140 16.45 -3.48 -17.92
N GLN A 141 15.66 -3.10 -16.91
CA GLN A 141 14.77 -1.93 -17.01
C GLN A 141 15.54 -0.63 -17.26
N LYS A 142 16.72 -0.46 -16.65
CA LYS A 142 17.58 0.71 -16.89
C LYS A 142 17.96 0.84 -18.36
N SER A 143 18.44 -0.26 -18.94
CA SER A 143 18.93 -0.27 -20.31
C SER A 143 17.81 -0.06 -21.32
N ALA A 144 16.58 -0.49 -21.01
CA ALA A 144 15.41 -0.23 -21.83
C ALA A 144 15.03 1.27 -21.82
N THR A 145 15.06 1.93 -20.67
CA THR A 145 14.74 3.37 -20.56
C THR A 145 15.82 4.30 -21.10
N ALA A 146 17.08 3.84 -21.23
CA ALA A 146 18.18 4.64 -21.75
C ALA A 146 18.27 4.63 -23.29
N GLY A 147 17.50 3.77 -23.97
CA GLY A 147 17.48 3.62 -25.43
C GLY A 147 16.26 4.24 -26.11
N ALA A 148 15.39 4.92 -25.37
CA ALA A 148 14.21 5.63 -25.85
C ALA A 148 14.37 7.13 -25.60
#